data_AF-A0A1F5B1X9-F1
#
_entry.id   AF-A0A1F5B1X9-F1
#
_cell.length_a   1.000
_cell.length_b   1.000
_cell.length_c   1.000
_cell.angle_alpha   90.00
_cell.angle_beta   90.00
_cell.angle_gamma   90.00
#
_symmetry.space_group_name_H-M   'P 1'
#
loop_
_entity.id
_entity.type
_entity.pdbx_description
1 polymer ?
#
loop_
_entity_poly.entity_id
_entity_poly.type
_entity_poly.pdbx_seq_one_letter_code
_entity_poly.pdbx_strand_id
1 'polypeptide(L)' 'MPIEIISHFSRPCSLALRLFGNIFSEEMLIVIIASIIPFVLPLPFMVVALFTATIQSFVFVLLSCIYISGAVSHEEEH' A
#
# COMPACT_ATOMS: atom_id res chain seq x y z
N MET A 1 -3.11 -10.83 25.45
CA MET A 1 -2.70 -11.54 24.23
C MET A 1 -3.47 -11.18 22.93
N PRO A 2 -4.64 -10.48 22.92
CA PRO A 2 -5.27 -10.09 21.64
C PRO A 2 -4.80 -8.73 21.07
N ILE A 3 -4.29 -7.81 21.91
CA ILE A 3 -3.83 -6.48 21.46
C ILE A 3 -2.58 -6.56 20.58
N GLU A 4 -1.70 -7.54 20.80
CA GLU A 4 -0.46 -7.66 20.04
C GLU A 4 -0.73 -8.09 18.59
N ILE A 5 -1.63 -9.04 18.37
CA ILE A 5 -2.08 -9.47 17.04
C ILE A 5 -2.79 -8.33 16.30
N ILE A 6 -3.70 -7.61 16.97
CA ILE A 6 -4.41 -6.47 16.37
C ILE A 6 -3.44 -5.32 16.06
N SER A 7 -2.47 -5.05 16.93
CA SER A 7 -1.41 -4.04 16.71
C SER A 7 -0.48 -4.42 15.55
N HIS A 8 -0.11 -5.70 15.45
CA HIS A 8 0.69 -6.23 14.34
C HIS A 8 -0.07 -6.22 13.00
N PHE A 9 -1.39 -6.46 13.00
CA PHE A 9 -2.25 -6.38 11.81
C PHE A 9 -2.57 -4.93 11.40
N SER A 10 -2.68 -4.02 12.36
CA SER A 10 -2.98 -2.60 12.11
C SER A 10 -1.87 -1.90 11.32
N ARG A 11 -0.61 -2.34 11.44
CA ARG A 11 0.54 -1.81 10.68
C ARG A 11 0.42 -2.03 9.16
N PRO A 12 0.26 -3.27 8.63
CA PRO A 12 0.03 -3.50 7.21
C PRO A 12 -1.32 -2.93 6.74
N CYS A 13 -2.36 -2.93 7.58
CA CYS A 13 -3.64 -2.30 7.25
C CYS A 13 -3.49 -0.77 7.01
N SER A 14 -2.77 -0.06 7.89
CA SER A 14 -2.42 1.36 7.70
C SER A 14 -1.59 1.60 6.44
N LEU A 15 -0.75 0.64 6.08
CA LEU A 15 0.09 0.66 4.88
C LEU A 15 -0.73 0.49 3.59
N ALA A 16 -1.75 -0.38 3.62
CA ALA A 16 -2.68 -0.60 2.51
C ALA A 16 -3.55 0.64 2.26
N LEU A 17 -4.05 1.29 3.33
CA LEU A 17 -4.74 2.58 3.23
C LEU A 17 -3.85 3.68 2.64
N ARG A 18 -2.54 3.64 2.92
CA ARG A 18 -1.57 4.58 2.34
C ARG A 18 -1.35 4.33 0.84
N LEU A 19 -1.24 3.07 0.41
CA LEU A 19 -1.16 2.71 -1.01
C LEU A 19 -2.42 3.14 -1.77
N PHE A 20 -3.60 2.86 -1.19
CA PHE A 20 -4.88 3.28 -1.75
C PHE A 20 -4.94 4.80 -1.91
N GLY A 21 -4.54 5.55 -0.87
CA GLY A 21 -4.45 7.00 -0.92
C GLY A 21 -3.49 7.50 -1.99
N ASN A 22 -2.33 6.85 -2.18
CA ASN A 22 -1.32 7.26 -3.16
C ASN A 22 -1.83 7.09 -4.61
N ILE A 23 -2.40 5.93 -4.96
CA ILE A 23 -2.93 5.66 -6.31
C ILE A 23 -4.15 6.53 -6.60
N PHE A 24 -5.08 6.66 -5.63
CA PHE A 24 -6.26 7.50 -5.80
C PHE A 24 -5.91 8.98 -5.93
N SER A 25 -4.91 9.44 -5.17
CA SER A 25 -4.43 10.83 -5.24
C SER A 25 -3.68 11.13 -6.53
N GLU A 26 -2.93 10.17 -7.05
CA GLU A 26 -2.23 10.29 -8.34
C GLU A 26 -3.22 10.38 -9.51
N GLU A 27 -4.22 9.49 -9.56
CA GLU A 27 -5.32 9.54 -10.53
C GLU A 27 -6.09 10.87 -10.45
N MET A 28 -6.49 11.28 -9.24
CA MET A 28 -7.16 12.56 -9.00
C MET A 28 -6.29 13.75 -9.44
N LEU A 29 -4.99 13.73 -9.14
CA LEU A 29 -4.06 14.79 -9.56
C LEU A 29 -3.91 14.85 -11.07
N ILE A 30 -3.81 13.72 -11.75
CA ILE A 30 -3.70 13.66 -13.21
C ILE A 30 -4.94 14.29 -13.85
N VAL A 31 -6.13 13.99 -13.36
CA VAL A 31 -7.38 14.58 -13.87
C VAL A 31 -7.42 16.10 -13.66
N ILE A 32 -6.98 16.58 -12.50
CA ILE A 32 -6.95 18.02 -12.17
C ILE A 32 -5.89 18.75 -13.01
N ILE A 33 -4.68 18.20 -13.13
CA ILE A 33 -3.56 18.82 -13.86
C ILE A 33 -3.80 18.76 -15.37
N ALA A 34 -4.37 17.68 -15.90
CA ALA A 34 -4.74 17.57 -17.32
C ALA A 34 -5.79 18.61 -17.75
N SER A 35 -6.57 19.13 -16.80
CA SER A 35 -7.52 20.23 -17.03
C SER A 35 -6.85 21.61 -17.14
N ILE A 36 -5.61 21.77 -16.64
CA ILE A 36 -4.96 23.08 -16.43
C ILE A 36 -3.60 23.24 -17.17
N ILE A 37 -2.80 22.18 -17.37
CA ILE A 37 -1.41 22.26 -17.89
C ILE A 37 -1.13 21.19 -18.97
N PRO A 38 -0.24 21.45 -19.95
CA PRO A 38 0.16 20.47 -20.96
C PRO A 38 0.72 19.17 -20.37
N PHE A 39 0.28 18.05 -20.96
CA PHE A 39 0.45 16.64 -20.58
C PHE A 39 1.89 16.13 -20.35
N VAL A 40 2.92 16.95 -20.59
CA VAL A 40 4.34 16.58 -20.50
C VAL A 40 4.87 16.50 -19.06
N LEU A 41 4.36 17.35 -18.16
CA LEU A 41 4.78 17.40 -16.75
C LEU A 41 4.28 16.21 -15.89
N PRO A 42 3.04 15.70 -16.05
CA PRO A 42 2.56 14.55 -15.26
C PRO A 42 3.27 13.22 -15.58
N LEU A 43 3.89 13.08 -16.75
CA LEU A 43 4.44 11.81 -17.23
C LEU A 43 5.61 11.25 -16.39
N PRO A 44 6.67 12.03 -16.05
CA PRO A 44 7.72 11.55 -15.14
C PRO A 44 7.24 11.39 -13.69
N PHE A 45 6.25 12.18 -13.26
CA PHE A 45 5.70 12.10 -11.91
C PHE A 45 4.96 10.77 -11.68
N MET A 46 4.22 10.31 -12.69
CA MET A 46 3.52 9.02 -12.69
C MET A 46 4.47 7.84 -12.50
N VAL A 47 5.62 7.84 -13.19
CA VAL A 47 6.60 6.75 -13.08
C VAL A 47 7.18 6.65 -11.67
N VAL A 48 7.51 7.79 -11.04
CA VAL A 48 8.04 7.81 -9.68
C VAL A 48 6.96 7.39 -8.67
N ALA A 49 5.73 7.87 -8.84
CA ALA A 49 4.61 7.52 -7.98
C ALA A 49 4.29 6.02 -8.06
N LEU A 50 4.25 5.44 -9.26
CA LEU A 50 4.02 4.01 -9.50
C LEU A 50 5.17 3.14 -8.96
N PHE A 51 6.42 3.61 -9.03
CA PHE A 51 7.56 2.94 -8.40
C PHE A 51 7.42 2.87 -6.87
N THR A 52 7.07 3.98 -6.23
CA THR A 52 6.84 4.00 -4.77
C THR A 52 5.64 3.16 -4.35
N ALA A 53 4.57 3.15 -5.15
CA ALA A 53 3.40 2.29 -4.94
C ALA A 53 3.75 0.80 -5.03
N THR A 54 4.63 0.43 -5.97
CA THR A 54 5.12 -0.96 -6.12
C THR A 54 5.85 -1.44 -4.88
N ILE A 55 6.80 -0.65 -4.36
CA ILE A 55 7.51 -0.96 -3.11
C ILE A 55 6.52 -1.10 -1.96
N GLN A 56 5.51 -0.23 -1.90
CA GLN A 56 4.54 -0.26 -0.82
C GLN A 56 3.64 -1.50 -0.83
N SER A 57 3.19 -1.91 -2.02
CA SER A 57 2.43 -3.16 -2.24
C SER A 57 3.27 -4.40 -1.91
N PHE A 58 4.55 -4.41 -2.29
CA PHE A 58 5.47 -5.51 -1.97
C PHE A 58 5.59 -5.73 -0.47
N VAL A 59 5.80 -4.66 0.31
CA VAL A 59 5.88 -4.76 1.78
C VAL A 59 4.57 -5.26 2.38
N PHE A 60 3.42 -4.85 1.84
CA PHE A 60 2.12 -5.33 2.30
C PHE A 60 1.96 -6.85 2.10
N VAL A 61 2.24 -7.35 0.89
CA VAL A 61 2.18 -8.80 0.59
C VAL A 61 3.15 -9.56 1.49
N LEU A 62 4.34 -9.03 1.72
CA LEU A 62 5.36 -9.65 2.57
C LEU A 62 4.88 -9.77 4.03
N LEU A 63 4.23 -8.73 4.57
CA LEU A 63 3.61 -8.77 5.90
C LEU A 63 2.41 -9.72 5.95
N SER A 64 1.56 -9.77 4.92
CA SER A 64 0.46 -10.75 4.83
C SER A 64 0.96 -12.19 4.76
N CYS A 65 2.05 -12.45 4.05
CA CYS A 65 2.65 -13.78 3.96
C CYS A 65 3.22 -14.23 5.30
N ILE A 66 3.93 -13.32 6.01
CA ILE A 66 4.40 -13.57 7.38
C ILE A 66 3.22 -13.80 8.34
N TYR A 67 2.12 -13.05 8.18
CA TYR A 67 0.92 -13.23 9.00
C TYR A 67 0.28 -14.60 8.76
N ILE A 68 0.07 -15.01 7.50
CA ILE A 68 -0.49 -16.32 7.17
C ILE A 68 0.42 -17.43 7.70
N SER A 69 1.74 -17.28 7.55
CA SER A 69 2.73 -18.22 8.08
C SER A 69 2.70 -18.29 9.61
N GLY A 70 2.57 -17.15 10.29
CA GLY A 70 2.52 -17.09 11.76
C GLY A 70 1.17 -17.54 12.34
N ALA A 71 0.07 -17.36 11.60
CA ALA A 71 -1.25 -17.86 11.94
C ALA A 71 -1.33 -19.39 11.80
N VAL A 72 -0.76 -19.94 10.72
CA VAL A 72 -0.58 -21.39 10.54
C VAL A 72 0.21 -22.00 11.69
N SER A 73 1.29 -21.35 12.15
CA SER A 73 2.05 -21.84 13.32
C SER A 73 1.28 -21.73 14.65
N HIS A 74 0.30 -20.83 14.77
CA HIS A 74 -0.58 -20.74 15.94
C HIS A 74 -1.73 -21.75 15.93
N GLU A 75 -2.08 -22.31 14.77
CA GLU A 75 -3.10 -23.37 14.65
C GLU A 75 -2.53 -24.76 14.96
N GLU A 76 -1.22 -24.98 14.86
CA GLU A 76 -0.59 -26.28 15.18
C GLU A 76 -0.35 -26.52 16.69
N GLU A 77 -0.56 -25.52 17.55
CA GLU A 77 -0.45 -25.66 19.02
C GLU A 77 -1.78 -25.97 19.73
N HIS A 78 -2.84 -26.32 18.99
CA HIS A 78 -4.10 -26.82 19.54
C HIS A 78 -4.36 -28.31 19.26
#